data_AF-A0A7W1TU53-F1
#
_entry.id   AF-A0A7W1TU53-F1
#
_cell.length_a   1.000
_cell.length_b   1.000
_cell.length_c   1.000
_cell.angle_alpha   90.00
_cell.angle_beta   90.00
_cell.angle_gamma   90.00
#
_symmetry.space_group_name_H-M   'P 1'
#
loop_
_entity.id
_entity.type
_entity.pdbx_description
1 polymer ?
#
loop_
_entity_poly.entity_id
_entity_poly.type
_entity_poly.pdbx_seq_one_letter_code
_entity_poly.pdbx_strand_id
1 'polypeptide(L)'
;MLRAGIVGLPNVGKSTLFNAITRTRNAQAANYPFCTIDPNVGTVTVPDARLHELQKIAKTGVVIPAAIEFVDIAGLVKGASTGEGLGNKFLTHIREVDAIVQVVRCFDDPDVLHVNGSVDPVRDIDVINTELMLADLETVKKRREKVGKEVKRGDKAAAAEDAVLEKIEASLDAGRPALTVALEAEE
;
A
#
# COMPACT_ATOMS: atom_id res chain seq x y z
N MET A 1 -0.29 9.30 -11.46
CA MET A 1 -1.63 9.21 -10.85
C MET A 1 -1.44 8.51 -9.52
N LEU A 2 -2.16 8.91 -8.46
CA LEU A 2 -2.01 8.26 -7.15
C LEU A 2 -2.47 6.80 -7.24
N ARG A 3 -1.65 5.89 -6.71
CA ARG A 3 -1.88 4.44 -6.72
C ARG A 3 -2.14 3.92 -5.32
N ALA A 4 -3.24 3.20 -5.14
CA ALA A 4 -3.61 2.53 -3.91
C ALA A 4 -3.54 1.00 -4.10
N GLY A 5 -2.67 0.32 -3.36
CA GLY A 5 -2.54 -1.13 -3.38
C GLY A 5 -3.52 -1.79 -2.41
N ILE A 6 -4.38 -2.68 -2.89
CA ILE A 6 -5.25 -3.47 -2.04
C ILE A 6 -4.49 -4.70 -1.56
N VAL A 7 -4.33 -4.83 -0.25
CA VAL A 7 -3.65 -5.94 0.41
C VAL A 7 -4.60 -6.66 1.36
N GLY A 8 -4.28 -7.91 1.69
CA GLY A 8 -5.08 -8.69 2.63
C GLY A 8 -4.60 -10.14 2.64
N LEU A 9 -4.98 -10.88 3.68
CA LEU A 9 -4.76 -12.32 3.72
C LEU A 9 -5.62 -13.02 2.64
N PRO A 10 -5.32 -14.28 2.30
CA PRO A 10 -6.18 -15.07 1.42
C PRO A 10 -7.61 -15.15 1.97
N ASN A 11 -8.59 -15.16 1.06
CA ASN A 11 -10.02 -15.34 1.36
C ASN A 11 -10.68 -14.23 2.21
N VAL A 12 -10.08 -13.03 2.30
CA VAL A 12 -10.68 -11.89 3.02
C VAL A 12 -11.68 -11.07 2.18
N GLY A 13 -11.90 -11.45 0.92
CA GLY A 13 -12.77 -10.70 -0.01
C GLY A 13 -12.05 -9.63 -0.85
N LYS A 14 -10.71 -9.61 -0.86
CA LYS A 14 -9.87 -8.68 -1.62
C LYS A 14 -10.29 -8.53 -3.10
N SER A 15 -10.34 -9.64 -3.85
CA SER A 15 -10.71 -9.60 -5.26
C SER A 15 -12.19 -9.28 -5.48
N THR A 16 -13.06 -9.58 -4.51
CA THR A 16 -14.46 -9.15 -4.55
C THR A 16 -14.57 -7.63 -4.43
N LEU A 17 -13.83 -7.03 -3.49
CA LEU A 17 -13.76 -5.58 -3.33
C LEU A 17 -13.19 -4.91 -4.58
N PHE A 18 -12.05 -5.39 -5.08
CA PHE A 18 -11.43 -4.86 -6.30
C PHE A 18 -12.39 -4.92 -7.50
N ASN A 19 -13.07 -6.06 -7.70
CA ASN A 19 -14.06 -6.19 -8.75
C ASN A 19 -15.25 -5.24 -8.54
N ALA A 20 -15.72 -5.04 -7.31
CA ALA A 20 -16.84 -4.14 -7.04
C ALA A 20 -16.50 -2.68 -7.39
N ILE A 21 -15.33 -2.19 -6.98
CA ILE A 21 -14.91 -0.81 -7.24
C ILE A 21 -14.57 -0.58 -8.73
N THR A 22 -14.02 -1.57 -9.42
CA THR A 22 -13.65 -1.46 -10.84
C THR A 22 -14.82 -1.68 -11.80
N ARG A 23 -15.77 -2.59 -11.48
CA ARG A 23 -16.96 -2.86 -12.32
C ARG A 23 -17.89 -1.67 -12.46
N THR A 24 -17.90 -0.75 -11.49
CA THR A 24 -18.63 0.53 -11.59
C THR A 24 -18.22 1.33 -12.84
N ARG A 25 -17.05 1.02 -13.44
CA ARG A 25 -16.48 1.76 -14.57
C ARG A 25 -16.28 0.98 -15.88
N ASN A 26 -16.47 -0.34 -15.95
CA ASN A 26 -16.50 -1.02 -17.26
C ASN A 26 -17.57 -0.42 -18.20
N ALA A 27 -18.57 0.29 -17.67
CA ALA A 27 -19.55 1.06 -18.42
C ALA A 27 -19.14 2.51 -18.79
N GLN A 28 -18.09 3.08 -18.18
CA GLN A 28 -17.66 4.49 -18.36
C GLN A 28 -16.21 4.66 -18.86
N ALA A 29 -15.43 3.57 -18.95
CA ALA A 29 -14.02 3.59 -19.36
C ALA A 29 -13.78 3.87 -20.86
N ALA A 30 -14.82 4.07 -21.67
CA ALA A 30 -14.71 4.33 -23.10
C ALA A 30 -14.01 5.65 -23.48
N ASN A 31 -13.68 6.53 -22.51
CA ASN A 31 -13.25 7.91 -22.78
C ASN A 31 -11.79 8.26 -22.37
N TYR A 32 -10.94 7.33 -21.93
CA TYR A 32 -9.54 7.62 -21.56
C TYR A 32 -8.54 6.92 -22.50
N PRO A 33 -7.97 7.61 -23.51
CA PRO A 33 -7.23 6.99 -24.62
C PRO A 33 -5.83 6.41 -24.33
N PHE A 34 -5.38 6.34 -23.06
CA PHE A 34 -3.97 6.04 -22.73
C PHE A 34 -3.75 5.08 -21.55
N CYS A 35 -4.79 4.40 -21.05
CA CYS A 35 -4.64 3.48 -19.93
C CYS A 35 -4.16 2.10 -20.39
N THR A 36 -2.96 1.70 -19.96
CA THR A 36 -2.53 0.30 -20.01
C THR A 36 -3.39 -0.50 -19.03
N ILE A 37 -4.16 -1.46 -19.55
CA ILE A 37 -4.99 -2.35 -18.73
C ILE A 37 -4.09 -3.50 -18.28
N ASP A 38 -3.35 -3.31 -17.18
CA ASP A 38 -2.83 -4.43 -16.42
C ASP A 38 -4.03 -5.14 -15.75
N PRO A 39 -4.16 -6.48 -15.83
CA PRO A 39 -5.29 -7.20 -15.27
C PRO A 39 -5.54 -6.92 -13.77
N ASN A 40 -4.53 -6.46 -13.04
CA ASN A 40 -4.63 -6.15 -11.62
C ASN A 40 -4.66 -4.65 -11.33
N VAL A 41 -4.84 -3.78 -12.32
CA VAL A 41 -4.93 -2.32 -12.12
C VAL A 41 -6.28 -1.80 -12.61
N GLY A 42 -6.97 -1.02 -11.77
CA GLY A 42 -8.26 -0.44 -12.09
C GLY A 42 -8.37 1.01 -11.66
N THR A 43 -8.78 1.88 -12.58
CA THR A 43 -8.93 3.32 -12.31
C THR A 43 -10.34 3.65 -11.84
N VAL A 44 -10.47 4.25 -10.66
CA VAL A 44 -11.74 4.64 -10.01
C VAL A 44 -11.82 6.16 -9.91
N THR A 45 -12.98 6.74 -10.25
CA THR A 45 -13.22 8.17 -10.13
C THR A 45 -13.61 8.54 -8.70
N VAL A 46 -13.10 9.67 -8.22
CA VAL A 46 -13.42 10.19 -6.89
C VAL A 46 -14.83 10.81 -6.93
N PRO A 47 -15.79 10.30 -6.14
CA PRO A 47 -17.13 10.91 -6.07
C PRO A 47 -17.04 12.26 -5.37
N ASP A 48 -17.45 13.31 -6.06
CA ASP A 48 -17.42 14.68 -5.53
C ASP A 48 -18.66 15.47 -5.96
N ALA A 49 -19.56 15.71 -5.01
CA ALA A 49 -20.80 16.45 -5.23
C ALA A 49 -20.54 17.91 -5.69
N ARG A 50 -19.37 18.48 -5.36
CA ARG A 50 -19.01 19.85 -5.74
C ARG A 50 -18.87 20.01 -7.25
N LEU A 51 -18.47 18.95 -7.95
CA LEU A 51 -18.35 18.97 -9.41
C LEU A 51 -19.70 19.24 -10.09
N HIS A 52 -20.80 18.73 -9.54
CA HIS A 52 -22.14 18.98 -10.06
C HIS A 52 -22.59 20.42 -9.86
N GLU A 53 -22.25 21.04 -8.72
CA GLU A 53 -22.55 22.45 -8.49
C GLU A 53 -21.73 23.36 -9.41
N LEU A 54 -20.43 23.06 -9.58
CA LEU A 54 -19.57 23.78 -10.53
C LEU A 54 -20.05 23.62 -11.97
N GLN A 55 -20.53 22.43 -12.36
CA GLN A 55 -21.08 22.18 -13.68
C GLN A 55 -22.25 23.12 -13.99
N LYS A 56 -23.17 23.32 -13.02
CA LYS A 56 -24.32 24.24 -13.16
C LYS A 56 -23.87 25.68 -13.32
N ILE A 57 -22.88 26.12 -12.53
CA ILE A 57 -22.35 27.49 -12.54
C ILE A 57 -21.61 27.77 -13.86
N ALA A 58 -20.73 26.86 -14.27
CA ALA A 58 -19.92 26.98 -15.47
C ALA A 58 -20.69 26.68 -16.77
N LYS A 59 -21.90 26.11 -16.67
CA LYS A 59 -22.78 25.73 -17.79
C LYS A 59 -22.08 24.83 -18.81
N THR A 60 -21.34 23.83 -18.34
CA THR A 60 -20.62 22.87 -19.18
C THR A 60 -21.33 21.50 -19.25
N GLY A 61 -21.29 20.86 -20.42
CA GLY A 61 -21.74 19.47 -20.60
C GLY A 61 -20.70 18.43 -20.19
N VAL A 62 -19.46 18.85 -19.91
CA VAL A 62 -18.32 17.97 -19.63
C VAL A 62 -17.86 18.15 -18.19
N VAL A 63 -17.77 17.06 -17.46
CA VAL A 63 -17.21 16.99 -16.10
C VAL A 63 -16.12 15.92 -16.09
N ILE A 64 -14.92 16.30 -15.66
CA ILE A 64 -13.76 15.41 -15.56
C ILE A 64 -13.45 15.25 -14.07
N PRO A 65 -13.86 14.12 -13.44
CA PRO A 65 -13.57 13.89 -12.03
C PRO A 65 -12.09 13.54 -11.83
N ALA A 66 -11.61 13.76 -10.61
CA ALA A 66 -10.33 13.19 -10.18
C ALA A 66 -10.41 11.66 -10.21
N ALA A 67 -9.27 11.00 -10.42
CA ALA A 67 -9.18 9.55 -10.52
C ALA A 67 -8.01 9.01 -9.69
N ILE A 68 -8.20 7.81 -9.15
CA ILE A 68 -7.23 7.05 -8.37
C ILE A 68 -7.08 5.68 -9.03
N GLU A 69 -5.85 5.18 -9.13
CA GLU A 69 -5.58 3.82 -9.56
C GLU A 69 -5.58 2.88 -8.35
N PHE A 70 -6.35 1.81 -8.43
CA PHE A 70 -6.29 0.71 -7.48
C PHE A 70 -5.50 -0.43 -8.10
N VAL A 71 -4.60 -1.03 -7.31
CA VAL A 71 -3.80 -2.18 -7.71
C VAL A 71 -4.19 -3.36 -6.83
N ASP A 72 -4.63 -4.47 -7.42
CA ASP A 72 -4.88 -5.72 -6.70
C ASP A 72 -3.54 -6.42 -6.43
N ILE A 73 -3.02 -6.29 -5.22
CA ILE A 73 -1.75 -6.93 -4.85
C ILE A 73 -2.07 -8.39 -4.47
N ALA A 74 -1.31 -9.34 -5.01
CA ALA A 74 -1.51 -10.77 -4.73
C ALA A 74 -1.56 -11.04 -3.21
N GLY A 75 -2.36 -12.02 -2.78
CA GLY A 75 -2.56 -12.30 -1.35
C GLY A 75 -1.24 -12.63 -0.63
N LEU A 76 -1.03 -12.03 0.54
CA LEU A 76 0.13 -12.29 1.37
C LEU A 76 0.02 -13.70 1.98
N VAL A 77 1.03 -14.53 1.77
CA VAL A 77 1.21 -15.79 2.52
C VAL A 77 2.25 -15.52 3.61
N LYS A 78 2.02 -16.03 4.81
CA LYS A 78 2.95 -15.95 5.95
C LYS A 78 4.36 -16.42 5.51
N GLY A 79 5.41 -15.68 5.89
CA GLY A 79 6.79 -16.00 5.47
C GLY A 79 7.23 -15.27 4.19
N ALA A 80 6.59 -14.14 3.87
CA ALA A 80 6.93 -13.36 2.69
C ALA A 80 8.35 -12.76 2.77
N SER A 81 8.75 -12.36 3.98
CA SER A 81 10.11 -11.90 4.30
C SER A 81 11.17 -13.01 4.29
N THR A 82 10.79 -14.29 4.45
CA THR A 82 11.74 -15.42 4.55
C THR A 82 12.20 -16.02 3.20
N GLY A 83 11.88 -15.40 2.07
CA GLY A 83 12.58 -15.65 0.80
C GLY A 83 12.04 -16.77 -0.10
N GLU A 84 10.83 -17.31 0.12
CA GLU A 84 10.21 -18.32 -0.78
C GLU A 84 9.74 -17.76 -2.15
N GLY A 85 10.23 -16.59 -2.56
CA GLY A 85 10.00 -16.00 -3.90
C GLY A 85 8.63 -15.36 -4.14
N LEU A 86 7.57 -15.81 -3.46
CA LEU A 86 6.23 -15.19 -3.55
C LEU A 86 6.14 -13.89 -2.74
N GLY A 87 6.77 -13.85 -1.56
CA GLY A 87 6.77 -12.67 -0.70
C GLY A 87 7.53 -11.47 -1.25
N ASN A 88 8.66 -11.70 -1.92
CA ASN A 88 9.42 -10.61 -2.55
C ASN A 88 8.64 -9.95 -3.69
N LYS A 89 7.84 -10.70 -4.45
CA LYS A 89 6.96 -10.13 -5.48
C LYS A 89 5.86 -9.26 -4.88
N PHE A 90 5.26 -9.72 -3.77
CA PHE A 90 4.31 -8.93 -2.99
C PHE A 90 4.91 -7.60 -2.53
N LEU A 91 6.07 -7.64 -1.88
CA LEU A 91 6.75 -6.43 -1.40
C LEU A 91 7.18 -5.50 -2.55
N THR A 92 7.55 -6.06 -3.70
CA THR A 92 7.89 -5.26 -4.89
C THR A 92 6.67 -4.48 -5.38
N HIS A 93 5.50 -5.11 -5.49
CA HIS A 93 4.28 -4.42 -5.91
C HIS A 93 3.81 -3.37 -4.88
N ILE A 94 4.04 -3.61 -3.58
CA ILE A 94 3.75 -2.60 -2.55
C ILE A 94 4.64 -1.36 -2.71
N ARG A 95 5.90 -1.52 -3.12
CA ARG A 95 6.79 -0.37 -3.37
C ARG A 95 6.38 0.45 -4.59
N GLU A 96 5.46 -0.05 -5.42
CA GLU A 96 4.95 0.64 -6.60
C GLU A 96 3.66 1.44 -6.33
N VAL A 97 3.13 1.40 -5.10
CA VAL A 97 1.93 2.14 -4.70
C VAL A 97 2.24 3.23 -3.68
N ASP A 98 1.40 4.27 -3.67
CA ASP A 98 1.52 5.43 -2.78
C ASP A 98 0.74 5.22 -1.48
N ALA A 99 -0.27 4.35 -1.49
CA ALA A 99 -1.12 4.05 -0.34
C ALA A 99 -1.48 2.57 -0.28
N ILE A 100 -1.69 2.05 0.93
CA ILE A 100 -2.11 0.67 1.17
C ILE A 100 -3.57 0.67 1.67
N VAL A 101 -4.40 -0.15 1.05
CA VAL A 101 -5.78 -0.45 1.47
C VAL A 101 -5.82 -1.87 1.98
N GLN A 102 -5.82 -2.02 3.30
CA GLN A 102 -5.80 -3.33 3.95
C GLN A 102 -7.21 -3.87 4.16
N VAL A 103 -7.53 -4.99 3.50
CA VAL A 103 -8.79 -5.70 3.64
C VAL A 103 -8.68 -6.72 4.76
N VAL A 104 -9.53 -6.56 5.77
CA VAL A 104 -9.56 -7.39 6.98
C VAL A 104 -10.88 -8.14 7.02
N ARG A 105 -10.82 -9.46 7.25
CA ARG A 105 -12.02 -10.30 7.36
C ARG A 105 -12.65 -10.12 8.74
N CYS A 106 -13.85 -9.56 8.78
CA CYS A 106 -14.66 -9.40 9.99
C CYS A 106 -15.98 -10.20 9.91
N PHE A 107 -15.96 -11.34 9.23
CA PHE A 107 -17.12 -12.21 9.10
C PHE A 107 -16.71 -13.68 9.22
N ASP A 108 -17.56 -14.47 9.88
CA ASP A 108 -17.44 -15.91 9.95
C ASP A 108 -18.26 -16.55 8.82
N ASP A 109 -17.65 -17.50 8.13
CA ASP A 109 -18.29 -18.28 7.09
C ASP A 109 -17.70 -19.69 7.12
N PRO A 110 -18.51 -20.74 7.42
CA PRO A 110 -18.05 -22.11 7.54
C PRO A 110 -17.53 -22.68 6.21
N ASP A 111 -17.94 -22.12 5.06
CA ASP A 111 -17.53 -22.57 3.74
C ASP A 111 -16.22 -21.89 3.28
N VAL A 112 -15.70 -20.93 4.05
CA VAL A 112 -14.50 -20.15 3.70
C VAL A 112 -13.38 -20.38 4.72
N LEU A 113 -12.41 -21.20 4.32
CA LEU A 113 -11.23 -21.50 5.12
C LEU A 113 -10.36 -20.26 5.37
N HIS A 114 -10.01 -20.03 6.64
CA HIS A 114 -9.04 -19.03 7.03
C HIS A 114 -7.62 -19.63 7.09
N VAL A 115 -6.60 -18.89 6.65
CA VAL A 115 -5.20 -19.37 6.59
C VAL A 115 -4.64 -19.84 7.93
N ASN A 116 -5.12 -19.26 9.02
CA ASN A 116 -4.71 -19.59 10.39
C ASN A 116 -5.75 -20.48 11.11
N GLY A 117 -6.71 -21.05 10.39
CA GLY A 117 -7.75 -21.94 10.94
C GLY A 117 -8.90 -21.25 11.69
N SER A 118 -8.70 -20.03 12.18
CA SER A 118 -9.75 -19.19 12.79
C SER A 118 -9.70 -17.78 12.24
N VAL A 119 -10.83 -17.06 12.24
CA VAL A 119 -10.89 -15.63 11.91
C VAL A 119 -10.50 -14.83 13.15
N ASP A 120 -9.51 -13.93 13.02
CA ASP A 120 -9.12 -13.00 14.07
C ASP A 120 -8.61 -11.71 13.40
N PRO A 121 -9.46 -10.67 13.28
CA PRO A 121 -9.13 -9.44 12.58
C PRO A 121 -7.86 -8.76 13.11
N VAL A 122 -7.64 -8.79 14.43
CA VAL A 122 -6.52 -8.10 15.08
C VAL A 122 -5.22 -8.82 14.73
N ARG A 123 -5.20 -10.15 14.92
CA ARG A 123 -4.05 -10.97 14.54
C ARG A 123 -3.73 -10.83 13.05
N ASP A 124 -4.75 -10.79 12.19
CA ASP A 124 -4.56 -10.71 10.74
C ASP A 124 -4.00 -9.34 10.32
N ILE A 125 -4.36 -8.27 11.02
CA ILE A 125 -3.74 -6.95 10.88
C ILE A 125 -2.26 -7.02 11.27
N ASP A 126 -1.97 -7.60 12.43
CA ASP A 126 -0.61 -7.69 12.97
C ASP A 126 0.31 -8.51 12.06
N VAL A 127 -0.19 -9.60 11.47
CA VAL A 127 0.58 -10.42 10.51
C VAL A 127 1.06 -9.58 9.32
N ILE A 128 0.16 -8.82 8.70
CA ILE A 128 0.51 -7.99 7.54
C ILE A 128 1.49 -6.88 7.95
N ASN A 129 1.19 -6.16 9.03
CA ASN A 129 2.06 -5.07 9.50
C ASN A 129 3.44 -5.58 9.89
N THR A 130 3.54 -6.75 10.52
CA THR A 130 4.82 -7.35 10.89
C THR A 130 5.68 -7.65 9.67
N GLU A 131 5.12 -8.24 8.62
CA GLU A 131 5.87 -8.53 7.38
C GLU A 131 6.36 -7.24 6.69
N LEU A 132 5.54 -6.18 6.70
CA LEU A 132 5.96 -4.86 6.18
C LEU A 132 7.09 -4.24 7.02
N MET A 133 6.95 -4.27 8.35
CA MET A 133 7.97 -3.76 9.26
C MET A 133 9.30 -4.51 9.14
N LEU A 134 9.26 -5.84 8.96
CA LEU A 134 10.47 -6.63 8.74
C LEU A 134 11.17 -6.26 7.42
N ALA A 135 10.41 -6.02 6.35
CA ALA A 135 10.96 -5.58 5.07
C ALA A 135 11.56 -4.16 5.16
N ASP A 136 10.93 -3.25 5.90
CA ASP A 136 11.45 -1.93 6.17
C ASP A 136 12.73 -2.00 7.02
N LEU A 137 12.75 -2.86 8.04
CA LEU A 137 13.91 -3.05 8.92
C LEU A 137 15.14 -3.55 8.15
N GLU A 138 14.96 -4.51 7.25
CA GLU A 138 16.04 -4.98 6.36
C GLU A 138 16.54 -3.82 5.46
N THR A 139 15.62 -3.02 4.93
CA THR A 139 15.94 -1.87 4.07
C THR A 139 16.75 -0.83 4.83
N VAL A 140 16.31 -0.47 6.04
CA VAL A 140 16.96 0.50 6.92
C VAL A 140 18.36 0.03 7.31
N LYS A 141 18.50 -1.21 7.79
CA LYS A 141 19.82 -1.78 8.16
C LYS A 141 20.80 -1.75 7.00
N LYS A 142 20.38 -2.18 5.82
CA LYS A 142 21.21 -2.14 4.60
C LYS A 142 21.58 -0.73 4.16
N ARG A 143 20.70 0.26 4.38
CA ARG A 143 20.97 1.66 4.08
C ARG A 143 21.99 2.24 5.06
N ARG A 144 21.81 2.01 6.37
CA ARG A 144 22.75 2.44 7.42
C ARG A 144 24.16 1.88 7.22
N GLU A 145 24.30 0.63 6.82
CA GLU A 145 25.62 0.05 6.49
C GLU A 145 26.37 0.83 5.38
N LYS A 146 25.63 1.35 4.39
CA LYS A 146 26.20 2.14 3.29
C LYS A 146 26.53 3.56 3.75
N VAL A 147 25.55 4.24 4.36
CA VAL A 147 25.65 5.63 4.84
C VAL A 147 26.74 5.74 5.92
N GLY A 148 26.88 4.74 6.79
CA GLY A 148 27.92 4.71 7.83
C GLY A 148 29.36 4.79 7.29
N LYS A 149 29.61 4.39 6.03
CA LYS A 149 30.93 4.60 5.39
C LYS A 149 31.17 6.05 5.03
N GLU A 150 30.13 6.78 4.66
CA GLU A 150 30.15 8.20 4.27
C GLU A 150 30.21 9.10 5.52
N VAL A 151 29.49 8.72 6.59
CA VAL A 151 29.61 9.36 7.92
C VAL A 151 31.05 9.34 8.41
N LYS A 152 31.73 8.19 8.32
CA LYS A 152 33.15 8.05 8.71
C LYS A 152 34.10 8.93 7.88
N ARG A 153 33.68 9.35 6.68
CA ARG A 153 34.43 10.27 5.81
C ARG A 153 34.12 11.74 6.10
N GLY A 154 33.22 12.02 7.05
CA GLY A 154 32.87 13.37 7.48
C GLY A 154 31.74 14.03 6.68
N ASP A 155 30.94 13.25 5.93
CA ASP A 155 29.79 13.79 5.21
C ASP A 155 28.65 14.14 6.18
N LYS A 156 28.28 15.42 6.21
CA LYS A 156 27.23 15.95 7.11
C LYS A 156 25.82 15.53 6.68
N ALA A 157 25.58 15.38 5.38
CA ALA A 157 24.27 14.92 4.88
C ALA A 157 24.07 13.44 5.22
N ALA A 158 25.12 12.63 5.06
CA ALA A 158 25.11 11.23 5.50
C ALA A 158 24.88 11.09 7.01
N ALA A 159 25.46 11.99 7.83
CA ALA A 159 25.26 11.98 9.28
C ALA A 159 23.82 12.34 9.67
N ALA A 160 23.19 13.29 8.98
CA ALA A 160 21.79 13.62 9.18
C ALA A 160 20.88 12.46 8.78
N GLU A 161 21.15 11.82 7.64
CA GLU A 161 20.40 10.64 7.18
C GLU A 161 20.53 9.47 8.16
N ASP A 162 21.73 9.14 8.65
CA ASP A 162 21.92 8.04 9.60
C ASP A 162 21.16 8.28 10.92
N ALA A 163 21.07 9.53 11.38
CA ALA A 163 20.30 9.89 12.58
C ALA A 163 18.79 9.64 12.39
N VAL A 164 18.24 9.93 11.21
CA VAL A 164 16.84 9.62 10.88
C VAL A 164 16.64 8.10 10.78
N LEU A 165 17.54 7.40 10.09
CA LEU A 165 17.49 5.94 9.96
C LEU A 165 17.57 5.23 11.32
N GLU A 166 18.35 5.76 12.26
CA GLU A 166 18.42 5.25 13.63
C GLU A 166 17.08 5.38 14.38
N LYS A 167 16.39 6.51 14.26
CA LYS A 167 15.04 6.70 14.83
C LYS A 167 14.05 5.69 14.26
N ILE A 168 14.08 5.49 12.94
CA ILE A 168 13.19 4.55 12.26
C ILE A 168 13.49 3.11 12.67
N GLU A 169 14.77 2.71 12.69
CA GLU A 169 15.20 1.38 13.14
C GLU A 169 14.71 1.07 14.56
N ALA A 170 14.88 2.00 15.49
CA ALA A 170 14.43 1.85 16.87
C ALA A 170 12.90 1.71 17.00
N SER A 171 12.13 2.37 16.12
CA SER A 171 10.67 2.20 16.07
C SER A 171 10.28 0.82 15.56
N LEU A 172 10.90 0.37 14.47
CA LEU A 172 10.64 -0.93 13.85
C LEU A 172 11.01 -2.09 14.78
N ASP A 173 12.16 -2.01 15.46
CA ASP A 173 12.57 -3.01 16.47
C ASP A 173 11.59 -3.05 17.68
N ALA A 174 10.92 -1.93 17.97
CA ALA A 174 9.85 -1.86 18.98
C ALA A 174 8.47 -2.31 18.46
N GLY A 175 8.39 -2.85 17.23
CA GLY A 175 7.14 -3.31 16.62
C GLY A 175 6.19 -2.18 16.19
N ARG A 176 6.71 -0.97 15.97
CA ARG A 176 5.93 0.20 15.54
C ARG A 176 6.31 0.60 14.11
N PRO A 177 5.34 0.72 13.18
CA PRO A 177 5.62 1.06 11.79
C PRO A 177 6.32 2.41 11.63
N ALA A 178 7.16 2.53 10.59
CA ALA A 178 7.92 3.75 10.31
C ALA A 178 7.05 5.01 10.19
N LEU A 179 5.82 4.89 9.68
CA LEU A 179 4.85 5.99 9.57
C LEU A 179 4.47 6.64 10.91
N THR A 180 4.73 5.97 12.03
CA THR A 180 4.44 6.48 13.38
C THR A 180 5.59 7.27 13.99
N VAL A 181 6.74 7.31 13.32
CA VAL A 181 7.90 8.09 13.74
C VAL A 181 7.64 9.55 13.44
N ALA A 182 7.74 10.40 14.46
CA ALA A 182 7.68 11.85 14.28
C ALA A 182 8.99 12.33 13.63
N LEU A 183 8.86 12.88 12.44
CA LEU A 183 9.94 13.45 11.64
C LEU A 183 9.61 14.92 11.32
N GLU A 184 10.63 15.77 11.33
CA GLU A 184 10.50 17.15 10.84
C GLU A 184 10.43 17.18 9.31
N ALA A 185 9.96 18.28 8.72
CA ALA A 185 9.80 18.37 7.26
C ALA A 185 11.10 18.21 6.44
N GLU A 186 12.26 18.38 7.10
CA GLU A 186 13.59 18.21 6.51
C GLU A 186 14.10 16.75 6.63
N GLU A 187 13.46 15.92 7.45
CA GLU A 187 13.76 14.50 7.70
C GLU A 187 12.90 13.58 6.82
#